data_AF-A0A6N2SMQ9-F1
#
_entry.id   AF-A0A6N2SMQ9-F1
#
_cell.length_a   1.000
_cell.length_b   1.000
_cell.length_c   1.000
_cell.angle_alpha   90.00
_cell.angle_beta   90.00
_cell.angle_gamma   90.00
#
_symmetry.space_group_name_H-M   'P 1'
#
loop_
_entity.id
_entity.type
_entity.pdbx_description
1 polymer ?
#
loop_
_entity_poly.entity_id
_entity_poly.type
_entity_poly.pdbx_seq_one_letter_code
_entity_poly.pdbx_strand_id
1 'polypeptide(L)'
;MVSEDVKFLRTLFSITFHKEEKNMLRVDYEALAAGSKTLQDQGAIFEECIDRMRQVIEGLPDVWEADTSKRYVEQFQEAEPGLRNVRQMIEDMAVQMQKISDNFAQADSDMAGQM
;
A
#
# COMPACT_ATOMS: atom_id res chain seq x y z
N MET A 1 -35.65 -17.14 43.18
CA MET A 1 -34.18 -17.34 43.17
C MET A 1 -33.82 -17.77 41.75
N VAL A 2 -33.25 -16.90 40.92
CA VAL A 2 -32.91 -17.24 39.53
C VAL A 2 -31.64 -18.09 39.56
N SER A 3 -31.70 -19.31 39.00
CA SER A 3 -30.59 -20.29 39.00
C SER A 3 -29.31 -19.66 38.47
N GLU A 4 -28.17 -20.02 39.05
CA GLU A 4 -26.84 -19.54 38.64
C GLU A 4 -26.58 -19.82 37.15
N ASP A 5 -27.16 -20.89 36.61
CA ASP A 5 -27.09 -21.24 35.18
C ASP A 5 -27.68 -20.17 34.26
N VAL A 6 -28.78 -19.51 34.66
CA VAL A 6 -29.43 -18.46 33.86
C VAL A 6 -28.60 -17.17 33.88
N LYS A 7 -27.91 -16.89 34.99
CA LYS A 7 -26.95 -15.78 35.07
C LYS A 7 -25.72 -16.06 34.22
N PHE A 8 -25.22 -17.29 34.24
CA PHE A 8 -24.07 -17.72 33.45
C PHE A 8 -24.36 -17.67 31.94
N LEU A 9 -25.53 -18.16 31.51
CA LEU A 9 -25.97 -18.07 30.12
C LEU A 9 -26.20 -16.62 29.68
N ARG A 10 -26.74 -15.75 30.54
CA ARG A 10 -26.90 -14.31 30.24
C ARG A 10 -25.54 -13.59 30.13
N THR A 11 -24.58 -13.93 30.98
CA THR A 11 -23.21 -13.40 30.92
C THR A 11 -22.48 -13.91 29.68
N LEU A 12 -22.60 -15.19 29.34
CA LEU A 12 -22.04 -15.75 28.11
C LEU A 12 -22.72 -15.16 26.87
N PHE A 13 -24.03 -14.96 26.86
CA PHE A 13 -24.72 -14.25 25.77
C PHE A 13 -24.20 -12.81 25.64
N SER A 14 -24.00 -12.09 26.75
CA SER A 14 -23.46 -10.73 26.74
C SER A 14 -22.01 -10.68 26.25
N ILE A 15 -21.18 -11.65 26.64
CA ILE A 15 -19.77 -11.75 26.20
C ILE A 15 -19.67 -12.17 24.73
N THR A 16 -20.51 -13.09 24.28
CA THR A 16 -20.56 -13.54 22.87
C THR A 16 -21.12 -12.44 21.97
N PHE A 17 -22.17 -11.72 22.39
CA PHE A 17 -22.68 -10.54 21.67
C PHE A 17 -21.68 -9.37 21.69
N HIS A 18 -21.00 -9.08 22.80
CA HIS A 18 -19.93 -8.07 22.82
C HIS A 18 -18.71 -8.46 21.99
N LYS A 19 -18.49 -9.76 21.76
CA LYS A 19 -17.42 -10.23 20.88
C LYS A 19 -17.79 -10.14 19.39
N GLU A 20 -19.08 -10.07 19.07
CA GLU A 20 -19.58 -9.84 17.70
C GLU A 20 -19.83 -8.37 17.35
N GLU A 21 -19.82 -7.42 18.29
CA GLU A 21 -19.86 -5.98 17.96
C GLU A 21 -18.51 -5.40 17.53
N LYS A 22 -17.40 -6.11 17.79
CA LYS A 22 -16.04 -5.65 17.44
C LYS A 22 -15.56 -6.12 16.06
N ASN A 23 -16.50 -6.51 15.20
CA ASN A 23 -16.25 -6.79 13.79
C ASN A 23 -16.83 -5.71 12.86
N MET A 24 -17.17 -4.54 13.42
CA MET A 24 -17.32 -3.33 12.63
C MET A 24 -15.92 -2.89 12.22
N LEU A 25 -15.56 -3.15 10.95
CA LEU A 25 -14.41 -2.63 10.20
C LEU A 25 -13.78 -1.39 10.84
N ARG A 26 -12.85 -1.56 11.78
CA ARG A 26 -12.02 -0.47 12.28
C ARG A 26 -10.87 -0.32 11.30
N VAL A 27 -11.20 0.07 10.08
CA VAL A 27 -10.22 0.50 9.09
C VAL A 27 -9.66 1.81 9.61
N ASP A 28 -8.40 1.78 10.04
CA ASP A 28 -7.65 2.98 10.36
C ASP A 28 -7.33 3.69 9.05
N TYR A 29 -8.28 4.51 8.58
CA TYR A 29 -8.16 5.22 7.31
C TYR A 29 -7.00 6.22 7.33
N GLU A 30 -6.66 6.78 8.50
CA GLU A 30 -5.46 7.61 8.66
C GLU A 30 -4.17 6.79 8.41
N ALA A 31 -4.08 5.58 8.96
CA ALA A 31 -2.97 4.68 8.68
C ALA A 31 -2.92 4.25 7.20
N LEU A 32 -4.08 4.07 6.56
CA LEU A 32 -4.15 3.78 5.12
C LEU A 32 -3.67 4.98 4.28
N ALA A 33 -4.09 6.20 4.59
CA ALA A 33 -3.63 7.41 3.92
C ALA A 33 -2.11 7.61 4.10
N ALA A 34 -1.60 7.41 5.33
CA ALA A 34 -0.18 7.52 5.62
C ALA A 34 0.66 6.47 4.87
N GLY A 35 0.19 5.22 4.82
CA GLY A 35 0.85 4.16 4.06
C GLY A 35 0.78 4.39 2.54
N SER A 36 -0.33 4.92 2.02
CA SER A 36 -0.45 5.33 0.62
C SER A 36 0.59 6.38 0.26
N LYS A 37 0.69 7.45 1.07
CA LYS A 37 1.70 8.49 0.88
C LYS A 37 3.12 7.92 0.91
N THR A 38 3.40 7.03 1.85
CA THR A 38 4.71 6.36 1.92
C THR A 38 5.02 5.60 0.64
N LEU A 39 4.06 4.84 0.10
CA LEU A 39 4.24 4.13 -1.17
C LEU A 39 4.43 5.07 -2.36
N GLN A 40 3.74 6.21 -2.42
CA GLN A 40 3.97 7.25 -3.44
C GLN A 40 5.40 7.77 -3.37
N ASP A 41 5.87 8.13 -2.17
CA ASP A 41 7.23 8.62 -1.95
C ASP A 41 8.27 7.55 -2.34
N GLN A 42 8.05 6.28 -1.99
CA GLN A 42 8.94 5.19 -2.40
C GLN A 42 8.90 4.93 -3.91
N GLY A 43 7.73 5.08 -4.56
CA GLY A 43 7.61 4.99 -6.02
C GLY A 43 8.44 6.07 -6.72
N ALA A 44 8.42 7.31 -6.21
CA ALA A 44 9.25 8.40 -6.73
C ALA A 44 10.76 8.15 -6.51
N ILE A 45 11.15 7.69 -5.32
CA ILE A 45 12.56 7.32 -5.03
C ILE A 45 13.02 6.19 -5.96
N PHE A 46 12.15 5.22 -6.23
CA PHE A 46 12.47 4.11 -7.12
C PHE A 46 12.61 4.56 -8.58
N GLU A 47 11.76 5.46 -9.05
CA GLU A 47 11.91 6.12 -10.36
C GLU A 47 13.27 6.84 -10.48
N GLU A 48 13.65 7.64 -9.48
CA GLU A 48 14.97 8.29 -9.47
C GLU A 48 16.12 7.29 -9.50
N CYS A 49 15.97 6.13 -8.84
CA CYS A 49 16.96 5.07 -8.87
C CYS A 49 17.11 4.48 -10.28
N ILE A 50 16.00 4.21 -10.98
CA ILE A 50 15.99 3.75 -12.37
C ILE A 50 16.72 4.76 -13.26
N ASP A 51 16.39 6.05 -13.15
CA ASP A 51 16.99 7.08 -13.97
C ASP A 51 18.49 7.27 -13.69
N ARG A 52 18.93 7.19 -12.43
CA ARG A 52 20.37 7.21 -12.08
C ARG A 52 21.11 6.02 -12.66
N MET A 53 20.54 4.81 -12.59
CA MET A 53 21.13 3.62 -13.20
C MET A 53 21.24 3.78 -14.72
N ARG A 54 20.19 4.29 -15.37
CA ARG A 54 20.19 4.57 -16.81
C ARG A 54 21.35 5.50 -17.18
N GLN A 55 21.48 6.64 -16.50
CA GLN A 55 22.53 7.63 -16.78
C GLN A 55 23.94 7.02 -16.68
N VAL A 56 24.20 6.22 -15.64
CA VAL A 56 25.50 5.57 -15.47
C VAL A 56 25.76 4.57 -16.60
N ILE A 57 24.77 3.74 -16.92
CA ILE A 57 24.92 2.66 -17.91
C ILE A 57 25.04 3.22 -19.33
N GLU A 58 24.23 4.19 -19.70
CA GLU A 58 24.29 4.85 -21.01
C GLU A 58 25.56 5.68 -21.19
N GLY A 59 26.21 6.11 -20.10
CA GLY A 59 27.52 6.76 -20.12
C GLY A 59 28.73 5.80 -20.17
N LEU A 60 28.53 4.49 -19.98
CA LEU A 60 29.64 3.52 -20.03
C LEU A 60 30.40 3.52 -21.36
N PRO A 61 29.75 3.61 -22.54
CA PRO A 61 30.45 3.61 -23.82
C PRO A 61 31.45 4.77 -23.99
N ASP A 62 31.25 5.90 -23.32
CA ASP A 62 32.13 7.08 -23.41
C ASP A 62 33.49 6.87 -22.72
N VAL A 63 33.54 5.99 -21.71
CA VAL A 63 34.75 5.69 -20.93
C VAL A 63 35.31 4.29 -21.22
N TRP A 64 34.49 3.42 -21.82
CA TRP A 64 34.82 2.04 -22.10
C TRP A 64 34.53 1.71 -23.57
N GLU A 65 35.53 2.00 -24.41
CA GLU A 65 35.55 1.74 -25.86
C GLU A 65 35.70 0.24 -26.20
N ALA A 66 34.81 -0.60 -25.71
CA ALA A 66 34.75 -2.02 -26.05
C ALA A 66 33.32 -2.42 -26.41
N ASP A 67 33.15 -3.37 -27.34
CA ASP A 67 31.82 -3.88 -27.70
C ASP A 67 31.06 -4.51 -26.50
N THR A 68 31.78 -4.88 -25.44
CA THR A 68 31.17 -5.32 -24.18
C THR A 68 30.37 -4.23 -23.48
N SER A 69 30.75 -2.95 -23.58
CA SER A 69 29.99 -1.86 -22.94
C SER A 69 28.61 -1.69 -23.56
N LYS A 70 28.49 -1.89 -24.89
CA LYS A 70 27.20 -1.90 -25.60
C LYS A 70 26.25 -2.96 -25.06
N ARG A 71 26.76 -4.16 -24.75
CA ARG A 71 25.96 -5.26 -24.19
C ARG A 71 25.37 -4.92 -22.81
N TYR A 72 26.09 -4.17 -21.98
CA TYR A 72 25.55 -3.70 -20.69
C TYR A 72 24.40 -2.70 -20.89
N VAL A 73 24.53 -1.80 -21.88
CA VAL A 73 23.46 -0.86 -22.25
C VAL A 73 22.22 -1.62 -22.73
N GLU A 74 22.40 -2.56 -23.66
CA GLU A 74 21.31 -3.38 -24.21
C GLU A 74 20.58 -4.15 -23.09
N GLN A 75 21.33 -4.81 -22.19
CA GLN A 75 20.73 -5.55 -21.07
C GLN A 75 19.90 -4.67 -20.14
N PHE A 76 20.37 -3.44 -19.88
CA PHE A 76 19.60 -2.52 -19.06
C PHE A 76 18.36 -2.02 -19.79
N GLN A 77 18.46 -1.69 -21.08
CA GLN A 77 17.31 -1.26 -21.89
C GLN A 77 16.24 -2.36 -22.00
N GLU A 78 16.63 -3.63 -22.03
CA GLU A 78 15.69 -4.77 -21.98
C GLU A 78 15.01 -4.92 -20.61
N ALA A 79 15.74 -4.66 -19.51
CA ALA A 79 15.24 -4.82 -18.15
C ALA A 79 14.44 -3.61 -17.64
N GLU A 80 14.75 -2.41 -18.12
CA GLU A 80 14.18 -1.14 -17.68
C GLU A 80 12.64 -1.12 -17.72
N PRO A 81 11.96 -1.59 -18.79
CA PRO A 81 10.50 -1.68 -18.79
C PRO A 81 9.93 -2.48 -17.62
N GLY A 82 10.61 -3.55 -17.21
CA GLY A 82 10.23 -4.35 -16.04
C GLY A 82 10.34 -3.57 -14.73
N LEU A 83 11.41 -2.77 -14.57
CA LEU A 83 11.57 -1.89 -13.42
C LEU A 83 10.48 -0.81 -13.38
N ARG A 84 10.14 -0.22 -14.53
CA ARG A 84 9.05 0.76 -14.65
C ARG A 84 7.68 0.15 -14.33
N ASN A 85 7.45 -1.11 -14.70
CA ASN A 85 6.24 -1.83 -14.30
C ASN A 85 6.14 -2.01 -12.78
N VAL A 86 7.26 -2.28 -12.10
CA VAL A 86 7.28 -2.35 -10.63
C VAL A 86 6.97 -0.99 -10.00
N ARG A 87 7.54 0.10 -10.53
CA ARG A 87 7.19 1.47 -10.11
C ARG A 87 5.69 1.74 -10.27
N GLN A 88 5.12 1.37 -11.42
CA GLN A 88 3.69 1.57 -11.67
C GLN A 88 2.83 0.75 -10.71
N MET A 89 3.20 -0.49 -10.42
CA MET A 89 2.50 -1.34 -9.46
C MET A 89 2.48 -0.71 -8.05
N ILE A 90 3.59 -0.12 -7.60
CA ILE A 90 3.67 0.58 -6.31
C ILE A 90 2.70 1.78 -6.31
N GLU A 91 2.66 2.55 -7.38
CA GLU A 91 1.78 3.71 -7.53
C GLU A 91 0.30 3.30 -7.56
N ASP A 92 -0.04 2.25 -8.29
CA ASP A 92 -1.40 1.71 -8.36
C ASP A 92 -1.89 1.21 -6.99
N MET A 93 -1.01 0.57 -6.21
CA MET A 93 -1.31 0.15 -4.84
C MET A 93 -1.55 1.36 -3.94
N ALA A 94 -0.72 2.40 -4.04
CA ALA A 94 -0.90 3.61 -3.27
C ALA A 94 -2.23 4.30 -3.58
N VAL A 95 -2.58 4.43 -4.88
CA VAL A 95 -3.85 5.03 -5.30
C VAL A 95 -5.05 4.23 -4.79
N GLN A 96 -4.98 2.89 -4.85
CA GLN A 96 -6.05 2.04 -4.31
C GLN A 96 -6.18 2.20 -2.80
N MET A 97 -5.07 2.24 -2.07
CA MET A 97 -5.04 2.43 -0.63
C MET A 97 -5.62 3.79 -0.20
N GLN A 98 -5.33 4.86 -0.94
CA GLN A 98 -5.92 6.18 -0.70
C GLN A 98 -7.42 6.18 -0.96
N LYS A 99 -7.87 5.58 -2.07
CA LYS A 99 -9.31 5.47 -2.38
C LYS A 99 -10.07 4.73 -1.28
N ILE A 100 -9.49 3.66 -0.74
CA ILE A 100 -10.10 2.93 0.38
C ILE A 100 -10.20 3.86 1.59
N SER A 101 -9.10 4.55 1.97
CA SER A 101 -9.10 5.53 3.05
C SER A 101 -10.22 6.58 2.89
N ASP A 102 -10.29 7.22 1.72
CA ASP A 102 -11.25 8.29 1.44
C ASP A 102 -12.69 7.80 1.54
N ASN A 103 -12.98 6.60 1.01
CA ASN A 103 -14.30 6.00 1.08
C ASN A 103 -14.74 5.73 2.53
N PHE A 104 -13.81 5.26 3.39
CA PHE A 104 -14.10 5.03 4.81
C PHE A 104 -14.28 6.33 5.59
N ALA A 105 -13.45 7.34 5.35
CA ALA A 105 -13.59 8.65 5.97
C ALA A 105 -14.93 9.33 5.63
N GLN A 106 -15.36 9.22 4.36
CA GLN A 106 -16.64 9.76 3.93
C GLN A 106 -17.82 9.03 4.59
N ALA A 107 -17.78 7.69 4.63
CA ALA A 107 -18.85 6.90 5.25
C ALA A 107 -19.01 7.22 6.76
N ASP A 108 -17.91 7.45 7.47
CA ASP A 108 -17.92 7.85 8.89
C ASP A 108 -18.55 9.24 9.08
N SER A 109 -18.17 10.21 8.22
CA SER A 109 -18.76 11.55 8.24
C SER A 109 -20.26 11.55 7.94
N ASP A 110 -20.71 10.73 6.99
CA ASP A 110 -22.13 10.63 6.61
C ASP A 110 -22.97 9.99 7.72
N MET A 111 -22.42 9.00 8.44
CA MET A 111 -23.09 8.40 9.61
C MET A 111 -23.14 9.36 10.81
N ALA A 112 -22.09 10.17 11.01
CA ALA A 112 -22.06 11.17 12.08
C ALA A 112 -23.06 12.32 11.84
N GLY A 113 -23.33 12.69 10.59
CA GLY A 113 -24.30 13.74 10.25
C GLY A 113 -25.77 13.29 10.27
N GLN A 114 -26.04 11.98 10.38
CA GLN A 114 -27.39 11.41 10.43
C GLN A 114 -27.86 11.03 11.85
N MET A 115 -27.01 11.18 12.88
CA MET A 115 -27.38 11.12 14.29
C MET A 115 -27.68 12.51 14.86
#